data_AF-A0A9X6ZQH2-F1
#
_entry.id   AF-A0A9X6ZQH2-F1
#
_cell.length_a   1.000
_cell.length_b   1.000
_cell.length_c   1.000
_cell.angle_alpha   90.00
_cell.angle_beta   90.00
_cell.angle_gamma   90.00
#
_symmetry.space_group_name_H-M   'P 1'
#
loop_
_entity.id
_entity.type
_entity.pdbx_description
1 polymer ?
#
loop_
_entity_poly.entity_id
_entity_poly.type
_entity_poly.pdbx_seq_one_letter_code
_entity_poly.pdbx_strand_id
1 'polypeptide(L)'
;MEEKKVKRTAPPDKIETPKFYRRPEVLDAKTYKTDTPFGKGYVTVGRHPEKGNVEEVLFKLGKTGADIAAIADGMAIALTGMLSPRIANLSEEEKIDWIIKKFKGITGQTTVGFGPNRIDSLPDAIAKVFIKMAYGEQIEEKGEVVAEQPKKKMNNDSVDVCPQCGKATFVKQGGCTTCLPDLGGCGHSKCS
;
A
#
# COMPACT_ATOMS: atom_id res chain seq x y z
N MET A 1 -2.90 -67.50 18.19
CA MET A 1 -2.87 -66.04 17.98
C MET A 1 -2.70 -65.86 16.47
N GLU A 2 -3.80 -65.69 15.74
CA GLU A 2 -3.79 -65.60 14.26
C GLU A 2 -3.33 -64.21 13.82
N GLU A 3 -2.32 -64.18 12.96
CA GLU A 3 -1.83 -62.96 12.32
C GLU A 3 -2.85 -62.44 11.29
N LYS A 4 -3.53 -61.34 11.61
CA LYS A 4 -4.36 -60.60 10.64
C LYS A 4 -3.46 -59.93 9.60
N LYS A 5 -3.42 -60.49 8.39
CA LYS A 5 -2.88 -59.82 7.20
C LYS A 5 -3.69 -58.56 6.90
N VAL A 6 -3.09 -57.39 7.13
CA VAL A 6 -3.60 -56.09 6.70
C VAL A 6 -3.50 -56.01 5.18
N LYS A 7 -4.65 -56.06 4.49
CA LYS A 7 -4.73 -55.80 3.05
C LYS A 7 -4.46 -54.31 2.81
N ARG A 8 -3.35 -54.00 2.13
CA ARG A 8 -3.04 -52.67 1.62
C ARG A 8 -4.01 -52.37 0.46
N THR A 9 -4.90 -51.40 0.64
CA THR A 9 -5.71 -50.85 -0.44
C THR A 9 -4.81 -50.08 -1.41
N ALA A 10 -5.04 -50.25 -2.72
CA ALA A 10 -4.30 -49.56 -3.77
C ALA A 10 -4.44 -48.03 -3.63
N PRO A 11 -3.40 -47.25 -3.95
CA PRO A 11 -3.49 -45.79 -3.98
C PRO A 11 -4.55 -45.35 -5.00
N PRO A 12 -5.32 -44.28 -4.71
CA PRO A 12 -6.38 -43.83 -5.60
C PRO A 12 -5.83 -43.44 -6.98
N ASP A 13 -6.51 -43.94 -8.01
CA ASP A 13 -6.18 -43.70 -9.42
C ASP A 13 -6.44 -42.23 -9.80
N LYS A 14 -5.41 -41.63 -10.41
CA LYS A 14 -5.36 -40.32 -11.08
C LYS A 14 -5.27 -39.10 -10.16
N ILE A 15 -4.04 -38.68 -9.92
CA ILE A 15 -3.73 -37.29 -9.58
C ILE A 15 -4.06 -36.46 -10.82
N GLU A 16 -5.12 -35.65 -10.80
CA GLU A 16 -5.39 -34.70 -11.87
C GLU A 16 -4.18 -33.79 -12.03
N THR A 17 -3.54 -33.85 -13.20
CA THR A 17 -2.42 -32.95 -13.51
C THR A 17 -2.93 -31.51 -13.40
N PRO A 18 -2.25 -30.63 -12.64
CA PRO A 18 -2.71 -29.25 -12.49
C PRO A 18 -2.84 -28.63 -13.87
N LYS A 19 -4.05 -28.12 -14.20
CA LYS A 19 -4.28 -27.38 -15.45
C LYS A 19 -3.29 -26.22 -15.48
N PHE A 20 -2.26 -26.34 -16.32
CA PHE A 20 -1.21 -25.33 -16.45
C PHE A 20 -1.83 -24.07 -17.03
N TYR A 21 -2.08 -23.09 -16.18
CA TYR A 21 -2.55 -21.79 -16.61
C TYR A 21 -1.45 -21.10 -17.42
N ARG A 22 -1.70 -20.83 -18.71
CA ARG A 22 -0.83 -19.99 -19.51
C ARG A 22 -1.24 -18.53 -19.37
N ARG A 23 -0.29 -17.69 -18.95
CA ARG A 23 -0.43 -16.24 -19.04
C ARG A 23 -0.56 -15.83 -20.51
N PRO A 24 -1.45 -14.89 -20.86
CA PRO A 24 -1.48 -14.30 -22.19
C PRO A 24 -0.16 -13.63 -22.56
N GLU A 25 0.13 -13.56 -23.86
CA GLU A 25 1.29 -12.81 -24.37
C GLU A 25 1.09 -11.29 -24.28
N VAL A 26 -0.17 -10.83 -24.33
CA VAL A 26 -0.54 -9.41 -24.28
C VAL A 26 -1.55 -9.20 -23.15
N LEU A 27 -1.36 -8.13 -22.38
CA LEU A 27 -2.25 -7.71 -21.29
C LEU A 27 -2.84 -6.32 -21.59
N ASP A 28 -4.09 -6.12 -21.19
CA ASP A 28 -4.73 -4.81 -21.20
C ASP A 28 -4.34 -4.06 -19.93
N ALA A 29 -3.34 -3.18 -20.06
CA ALA A 29 -2.74 -2.50 -18.92
C ALA A 29 -3.21 -1.04 -18.78
N LYS A 30 -3.46 -0.62 -17.54
CA LYS A 30 -3.66 0.79 -17.18
C LYS A 30 -2.59 1.23 -16.20
N THR A 31 -1.96 2.37 -16.48
CA THR A 31 -0.95 2.97 -15.59
C THR A 31 -1.52 4.17 -14.87
N TYR A 32 -1.44 4.14 -13.54
CA TYR A 32 -1.87 5.20 -12.65
C TYR A 32 -0.65 5.92 -12.11
N LYS A 33 -0.60 7.24 -12.35
CA LYS A 33 0.39 8.12 -11.75
C LYS A 33 -0.03 8.46 -10.32
N THR A 34 0.90 8.33 -9.38
CA THR A 34 0.68 8.66 -7.98
C THR A 34 1.88 9.41 -7.41
N ASP A 35 1.65 10.22 -6.38
CA ASP A 35 2.70 10.83 -5.59
C ASP A 35 3.24 9.81 -4.58
N THR A 36 4.52 9.91 -4.24
CA THR A 36 5.13 9.08 -3.20
C THR A 36 6.13 9.91 -2.42
N PRO A 37 6.52 9.49 -1.20
CA PRO A 37 7.57 10.17 -0.45
C PRO A 37 8.95 10.19 -1.14
N PHE A 38 9.13 9.38 -2.19
CA PHE A 38 10.34 9.28 -2.98
C PHE A 38 10.19 9.87 -4.40
N GLY A 39 9.16 10.70 -4.63
CA GLY A 39 8.89 11.34 -5.91
C GLY A 39 7.69 10.75 -6.65
N LYS A 40 7.65 10.89 -7.97
CA LYS A 40 6.53 10.38 -8.78
C LYS A 40 6.62 8.86 -8.92
N GLY A 41 5.52 8.17 -8.64
CA GLY A 41 5.36 6.74 -8.85
C GLY A 41 4.34 6.43 -9.95
N TYR A 42 4.48 5.26 -10.54
CA TYR A 42 3.61 4.74 -11.60
C TYR A 42 3.26 3.30 -11.27
N VAL A 43 1.99 3.06 -10.96
CA VAL A 43 1.44 1.72 -10.71
C VAL A 43 0.73 1.28 -11.97
N THR A 44 1.23 0.23 -12.61
CA THR A 44 0.62 -0.36 -13.80
C THR A 44 -0.09 -1.64 -13.40
N VAL A 45 -1.37 -1.74 -13.76
CA VAL A 45 -2.18 -2.94 -13.52
C VAL A 45 -2.53 -3.55 -14.87
N GLY A 46 -1.94 -4.71 -15.16
CA GLY A 46 -2.18 -5.49 -16.36
C GLY A 46 -3.29 -6.50 -16.14
N ARG A 47 -4.33 -6.46 -16.97
CA ARG A 47 -5.46 -7.39 -16.93
C ARG A 47 -5.44 -8.35 -18.10
N HIS A 48 -5.95 -9.55 -17.86
CA HIS A 48 -6.17 -10.54 -18.92
C HIS A 48 -7.21 -9.98 -19.91
N PRO A 49 -6.93 -9.97 -21.22
CA PRO A 49 -7.81 -9.35 -22.21
C PRO A 49 -9.21 -10.00 -22.25
N GLU A 50 -9.26 -11.34 -22.18
CA GLU A 50 -10.54 -12.06 -22.22
C GLU A 50 -11.23 -12.20 -20.85
N LYS A 51 -10.48 -12.49 -19.78
CA LYS A 51 -11.03 -12.81 -18.45
C LYS A 51 -11.19 -11.58 -17.55
N GLY A 52 -10.52 -10.48 -17.87
CA GLY A 52 -10.56 -9.24 -17.10
C GLY A 52 -9.83 -9.25 -15.76
N ASN A 53 -9.36 -10.42 -15.28
CA ASN A 53 -8.65 -10.51 -14.01
C ASN A 53 -7.26 -9.86 -14.08
N VAL A 54 -6.77 -9.37 -12.94
CA VAL A 54 -5.41 -8.85 -12.81
C VAL A 54 -4.40 -9.99 -12.95
N GLU A 55 -3.46 -9.81 -13.87
CA GLU A 55 -2.34 -10.72 -14.15
C GLU A 55 -1.00 -10.12 -13.73
N GLU A 56 -0.92 -8.79 -13.60
CA GLU A 56 0.31 -8.10 -13.27
C GLU A 56 0.05 -6.80 -12.53
N VAL A 57 0.91 -6.53 -11.56
CA VAL A 57 1.12 -5.22 -10.97
C VAL A 57 2.60 -4.87 -11.12
N LEU A 58 2.88 -3.71 -11.70
CA LEU A 58 4.22 -3.13 -11.76
C LEU A 58 4.21 -1.82 -10.99
N PHE A 59 5.26 -1.55 -10.21
CA PHE A 59 5.39 -0.29 -9.51
C PHE A 59 6.75 0.35 -9.79
N LYS A 60 6.74 1.40 -10.60
CA LYS A 60 7.95 2.13 -10.98
C LYS A 60 8.01 3.48 -10.30
N LEU A 61 9.13 3.76 -9.67
CA LEU A 61 9.42 5.04 -9.04
C LEU A 61 10.38 5.84 -9.92
N GLY A 62 10.12 7.14 -10.05
CA GLY A 62 10.93 8.04 -10.86
C GLY A 62 12.11 8.61 -10.08
N LYS A 63 13.32 8.52 -10.65
CA LYS A 63 14.55 9.12 -10.09
C LYS A 63 14.84 8.71 -8.64
N THR A 64 14.50 7.47 -8.26
CA THR A 64 14.84 6.90 -6.95
C THR A 64 16.15 6.12 -7.02
N GLY A 65 16.84 6.00 -5.88
CA GLY A 65 17.98 5.09 -5.75
C GLY A 65 17.59 3.62 -5.99
N ALA A 66 18.60 2.78 -6.27
CA ALA A 66 18.42 1.38 -6.63
C ALA A 66 17.69 0.57 -5.54
N ASP A 67 18.03 0.79 -4.27
CA ASP A 67 17.44 0.04 -3.15
C ASP A 67 15.93 0.29 -3.01
N ILE A 68 15.51 1.55 -3.15
CA ILE A 68 14.09 1.94 -3.07
C ILE A 68 13.33 1.38 -4.28
N ALA A 69 13.94 1.41 -5.47
CA ALA A 69 13.36 0.81 -6.66
C ALA A 69 13.20 -0.71 -6.50
N ALA A 70 14.17 -1.40 -5.91
CA ALA A 70 14.10 -2.83 -5.65
C ALA A 70 13.00 -3.19 -4.64
N ILE A 71 12.80 -2.38 -3.60
CA ILE A 71 11.68 -2.55 -2.66
C ILE A 71 10.34 -2.38 -3.38
N ALA A 72 10.20 -1.34 -4.22
CA ALA A 72 8.98 -1.11 -4.99
C ALA A 72 8.67 -2.26 -5.97
N ASP A 73 9.68 -2.76 -6.67
CA ASP A 73 9.55 -3.91 -7.57
C ASP A 73 9.15 -5.18 -6.79
N GLY A 74 9.78 -5.43 -5.64
CA GLY A 74 9.44 -6.56 -4.77
C GLY A 74 7.99 -6.51 -4.27
N MET A 75 7.50 -5.33 -3.88
CA MET A 75 6.09 -5.13 -3.51
C MET A 75 5.15 -5.42 -4.67
N ALA A 76 5.47 -4.95 -5.88
CA ALA A 76 4.65 -5.16 -7.07
C ALA A 76 4.57 -6.65 -7.45
N ILE A 77 5.68 -7.38 -7.33
CA ILE A 77 5.73 -8.84 -7.53
C ILE A 77 4.86 -9.55 -6.49
N ALA A 78 4.95 -9.17 -5.21
CA ALA A 78 4.12 -9.74 -4.16
C ALA A 78 2.62 -9.50 -4.42
N LEU A 79 2.25 -8.29 -4.83
CA LEU A 79 0.87 -7.95 -5.17
C LEU A 79 0.36 -8.71 -6.40
N THR A 80 1.20 -8.89 -7.41
CA THR A 80 0.90 -9.75 -8.57
C THR A 80 0.56 -11.17 -8.12
N GLY A 81 1.36 -11.72 -7.20
CA GLY A 81 1.08 -13.01 -6.58
C GLY A 81 -0.25 -13.01 -5.82
N MET A 82 -0.47 -12.03 -4.95
CA MET A 82 -1.69 -11.96 -4.12
C MET A 82 -2.98 -11.81 -4.93
N LEU A 83 -2.95 -11.02 -5.99
CA LEU A 83 -4.10 -10.78 -6.88
C LEU A 83 -4.31 -11.94 -7.86
N SER A 84 -3.33 -12.82 -8.02
CA SER A 84 -3.45 -14.02 -8.84
C SER A 84 -4.70 -14.81 -8.43
N PRO A 85 -5.53 -15.25 -9.38
CA PRO A 85 -6.69 -16.12 -9.10
C PRO A 85 -6.27 -17.48 -8.52
N ARG A 86 -4.97 -17.81 -8.57
CA ARG A 86 -4.40 -19.06 -8.04
C ARG A 86 -4.16 -19.02 -6.53
N ILE A 87 -4.09 -17.83 -5.93
CA ILE A 87 -3.73 -17.64 -4.53
C ILE A 87 -4.99 -17.22 -3.77
N ALA A 88 -5.46 -18.10 -2.88
CA ALA A 88 -6.68 -17.98 -2.06
C ALA A 88 -8.03 -18.05 -2.81
N ASN A 89 -9.02 -18.65 -2.14
CA ASN A 89 -10.44 -18.70 -2.54
C ASN A 89 -11.16 -17.38 -2.24
N LEU A 90 -10.59 -16.26 -2.68
CA LEU A 90 -11.22 -14.94 -2.61
C LEU A 90 -11.39 -14.40 -4.02
N SER A 91 -12.47 -13.65 -4.23
CA SER A 91 -12.67 -12.86 -5.44
C SER A 91 -11.58 -11.79 -5.57
N GLU A 92 -11.40 -11.27 -6.79
CA GLU A 92 -10.45 -10.16 -7.03
C GLU A 92 -10.81 -8.93 -6.20
N GLU A 93 -12.09 -8.61 -6.08
CA GLU A 93 -12.61 -7.48 -5.30
C GLU A 93 -12.27 -7.62 -3.81
N GLU A 94 -12.54 -8.79 -3.21
CA GLU A 94 -12.18 -9.06 -1.81
C GLU A 94 -10.66 -8.97 -1.57
N LYS A 95 -9.84 -9.41 -2.54
CA LYS A 95 -8.38 -9.29 -2.46
C LYS A 95 -7.95 -7.83 -2.51
N ILE A 96 -8.51 -7.05 -3.42
CA ILE A 96 -8.23 -5.61 -3.55
C ILE A 96 -8.62 -4.89 -2.26
N ASP A 97 -9.80 -5.16 -1.72
CA ASP A 97 -10.27 -4.55 -0.46
C ASP A 97 -9.40 -4.92 0.72
N TRP A 98 -8.96 -6.18 0.79
CA TRP A 98 -8.03 -6.62 1.82
C TRP A 98 -6.69 -5.89 1.71
N ILE A 99 -6.14 -5.72 0.49
CA ILE A 99 -4.91 -4.98 0.26
C ILE A 99 -5.09 -3.52 0.67
N ILE A 100 -6.15 -2.86 0.23
CA ILE A 100 -6.46 -1.47 0.59
C ILE A 100 -6.53 -1.32 2.11
N LYS A 101 -7.28 -2.19 2.80
CA LYS A 101 -7.43 -2.17 4.25
C LYS A 101 -6.10 -2.33 4.99
N LYS A 102 -5.16 -3.10 4.44
CA LYS A 102 -3.85 -3.33 5.07
C LYS A 102 -2.82 -2.27 4.73
N PHE A 103 -2.89 -1.69 3.55
CA PHE A 103 -1.88 -0.74 3.06
C PHE A 103 -2.22 0.71 3.42
N LYS A 104 -3.51 1.06 3.43
CA LYS A 104 -3.98 2.40 3.76
C LYS A 104 -3.55 2.79 5.18
N GLY A 105 -2.93 3.97 5.31
CA GLY A 105 -2.49 4.51 6.60
C GLY A 105 -1.17 3.95 7.13
N ILE A 106 -0.50 3.05 6.39
CA ILE A 106 0.90 2.72 6.70
C ILE A 106 1.73 4.00 6.55
N THR A 107 2.37 4.41 7.63
CA THR A 107 3.12 5.67 7.71
C THR A 107 4.62 5.46 7.60
N GLY A 108 5.27 6.29 6.78
CA GLY A 108 6.73 6.40 6.69
C GLY A 108 7.26 7.66 7.39
N GLN A 109 8.56 7.93 7.23
CA GLN A 109 9.20 9.12 7.80
C GLN A 109 8.83 10.43 7.09
N THR A 110 8.39 10.33 5.84
CA THR A 110 8.11 11.44 4.95
C THR A 110 6.76 11.21 4.30
N THR A 111 5.98 12.28 4.17
CA THR A 111 4.61 12.24 3.66
C THR A 111 4.46 13.33 2.62
N VAL A 112 3.61 13.11 1.61
CA VAL A 112 3.43 14.05 0.49
C VAL A 112 1.95 14.37 0.29
N GLY A 113 1.64 15.63 -0.05
CA GLY A 113 0.26 16.08 -0.21
C GLY A 113 -0.47 16.35 1.12
N PHE A 114 -1.74 16.71 1.02
CA PHE A 114 -2.57 17.14 2.16
C PHE A 114 -4.00 16.59 2.06
N GLY A 115 -4.67 16.47 3.22
CA GLY A 115 -6.06 16.01 3.30
C GLY A 115 -6.26 14.65 2.63
N PRO A 116 -7.34 14.46 1.84
CA PRO A 116 -7.60 13.19 1.13
C PRO A 116 -6.48 12.77 0.17
N ASN A 117 -5.69 13.74 -0.33
CA ASN A 117 -4.58 13.48 -1.24
C ASN A 117 -3.24 13.22 -0.52
N ARG A 118 -3.21 13.21 0.82
CA ARG A 118 -1.99 12.96 1.63
C ARG A 118 -1.53 11.52 1.57
N ILE A 119 -0.34 11.25 1.03
CA ILE A 119 0.26 9.93 0.92
C ILE A 119 1.35 9.76 1.97
N ASP A 120 1.21 8.72 2.77
CA ASP A 120 2.05 8.49 3.95
C ASP A 120 3.27 7.61 3.69
N SER A 121 3.22 6.75 2.66
CA SER A 121 4.28 5.78 2.34
C SER A 121 4.10 5.18 0.93
N LEU A 122 5.02 4.31 0.50
CA LEU A 122 4.88 3.51 -0.72
C LEU A 122 3.64 2.59 -0.72
N PRO A 123 3.36 1.78 0.32
CA PRO A 123 2.14 0.98 0.35
C PRO A 123 0.88 1.84 0.36
N ASP A 124 0.87 2.95 1.10
CA ASP A 124 -0.28 3.86 1.11
C ASP A 124 -0.54 4.44 -0.29
N ALA A 125 0.50 4.78 -1.05
CA ALA A 125 0.38 5.21 -2.44
C ALA A 125 -0.30 4.15 -3.34
N ILE A 126 0.04 2.88 -3.14
CA ILE A 126 -0.59 1.76 -3.87
C ILE A 126 -2.06 1.61 -3.44
N ALA A 127 -2.36 1.71 -2.15
CA ALA A 127 -3.74 1.64 -1.65
C ALA A 127 -4.62 2.70 -2.32
N LYS A 128 -4.13 3.93 -2.46
CA LYS A 128 -4.86 4.99 -3.16
C LYS A 128 -5.07 4.72 -4.63
N VAL A 129 -4.09 4.10 -5.31
CA VAL A 129 -4.28 3.68 -6.70
C VAL A 129 -5.37 2.61 -6.80
N PHE A 130 -5.36 1.62 -5.92
CA PHE A 130 -6.36 0.55 -5.92
C PHE A 130 -7.76 1.08 -5.57
N ILE A 131 -7.85 2.02 -4.64
CA ILE A 131 -9.07 2.77 -4.36
C ILE A 131 -9.59 3.45 -5.64
N LYS A 132 -8.74 4.23 -6.31
CA LYS A 132 -9.11 4.95 -7.54
C LYS A 132 -9.51 3.98 -8.67
N MET A 133 -8.85 2.83 -8.74
CA MET A 133 -9.14 1.79 -9.73
C MET A 133 -10.48 1.09 -9.48
N ALA A 134 -10.77 0.74 -8.23
CA ALA A 134 -11.96 -0.03 -7.86
C ALA A 134 -13.23 0.84 -7.71
N TYR A 135 -13.08 2.04 -7.15
CA TYR A 135 -14.19 2.91 -6.75
C TYR A 135 -14.28 4.22 -7.54
N GLY A 136 -13.28 4.52 -8.39
CA GLY A 136 -13.20 5.80 -9.09
C GLY A 136 -12.73 6.95 -8.20
N GLU A 137 -12.83 8.18 -8.71
CA GLU A 137 -12.44 9.41 -7.98
C GLU A 137 -13.43 9.82 -6.88
N GLN A 138 -14.56 9.12 -6.74
CA GLN A 138 -15.59 9.41 -5.75
C GLN A 138 -15.35 8.70 -4.43
N ILE A 139 -14.25 9.02 -3.76
CA ILE A 139 -14.17 8.83 -2.31
C ILE A 139 -13.90 10.19 -1.66
N GLU A 140 -14.98 10.95 -1.47
CA GLU A 140 -15.07 11.79 -0.28
C GLU A 140 -15.14 10.81 0.89
N GLU A 141 -14.00 10.58 1.55
CA GLU A 141 -13.99 9.83 2.79
C GLU A 141 -14.85 10.59 3.78
N LYS A 142 -16.06 10.07 4.06
CA LYS A 142 -16.71 10.27 5.35
C LYS A 142 -15.74 9.73 6.39
N GLY A 143 -14.85 10.60 6.85
CA GLY A 143 -13.95 10.29 7.93
C GLY A 143 -14.78 9.87 9.13
N GLU A 144 -14.66 8.62 9.55
CA GLU A 144 -14.77 8.29 10.96
C GLU A 144 -13.60 8.97 11.66
N VAL A 145 -13.79 10.27 11.92
CA VAL A 145 -13.06 10.98 12.96
C VAL A 145 -13.57 10.42 14.28
N VAL A 146 -12.79 9.52 14.88
CA VAL A 146 -12.84 9.34 16.33
C VAL A 146 -12.56 10.71 16.91
N ALA A 147 -13.59 11.30 17.50
CA ALA A 147 -13.61 12.68 17.91
C ALA A 147 -12.60 12.92 19.05
N GLU A 148 -11.59 13.75 18.78
CA GLU A 148 -11.08 14.67 19.77
C GLU A 148 -11.08 16.08 19.20
N GLN A 149 -11.89 16.96 19.80
CA GLN A 149 -11.67 18.41 19.80
C GLN A 149 -12.09 18.95 21.18
N PRO A 150 -11.43 20.03 21.66
CA PRO A 150 -11.85 21.33 21.17
C PRO A 150 -10.71 22.11 20.48
N LYS A 151 -11.11 22.74 19.37
CA LYS A 151 -10.38 23.75 18.60
C LYS A 151 -9.95 24.94 19.45
N LYS A 152 -8.70 25.37 19.29
CA LYS A 152 -8.33 26.79 19.38
C LYS A 152 -7.66 27.21 18.07
N LYS A 153 -8.21 28.27 17.47
CA LYS A 153 -7.64 28.98 16.33
C LYS A 153 -6.30 29.60 16.73
N MET A 154 -5.25 29.45 15.93
CA MET A 154 -4.08 30.33 16.00
C MET A 154 -3.28 30.32 14.69
N ASN A 155 -2.46 31.36 14.54
CA ASN A 155 -2.13 32.06 13.31
C ASN A 155 -1.15 31.32 12.37
N ASN A 156 -1.11 31.80 11.12
CA ASN A 156 -0.28 31.37 9.98
C ASN A 156 1.23 31.63 10.16
N ASP A 157 1.82 31.12 11.24
CA ASP A 157 3.25 30.80 11.24
C ASP A 157 3.35 29.29 11.05
N SER A 158 4.17 28.85 10.10
CA SER A 158 4.30 27.45 9.67
C SER A 158 4.87 26.57 10.79
N VAL A 159 4.00 26.13 11.70
CA VAL A 159 4.29 25.21 12.79
C VAL A 159 3.78 23.82 12.42
N ASP A 160 4.70 22.87 12.28
CA ASP A 160 4.39 21.48 11.97
C ASP A 160 4.11 20.68 13.26
N VAL A 161 3.49 19.51 13.08
CA VAL A 161 3.24 18.55 14.15
C VAL A 161 4.50 17.73 14.43
N CYS A 162 4.94 17.70 15.69
CA CYS A 162 6.10 16.92 16.10
C CYS A 162 5.80 15.42 15.99
N PRO A 163 6.62 14.62 15.27
CA PRO A 163 6.37 13.19 15.09
C PRO A 163 6.58 12.36 16.38
N GLN A 164 7.28 12.91 17.38
CA GLN A 164 7.57 12.21 18.63
C GLN A 164 6.48 12.41 19.70
N CYS A 165 5.86 13.59 19.77
CA CYS A 165 4.88 13.91 20.82
C CYS A 165 3.52 14.40 20.31
N GLY A 166 3.33 14.51 18.99
CA GLY A 166 2.05 14.87 18.37
C GLY A 166 1.62 16.33 18.56
N LYS A 167 2.46 17.18 19.17
CA LYS A 167 2.15 18.59 19.41
C LYS A 167 2.53 19.45 18.21
N ALA A 168 1.69 20.43 17.88
CA ALA A 168 1.97 21.44 16.85
C ALA A 168 2.96 22.49 17.38
N THR A 169 4.19 22.07 17.63
CA THR A 169 5.30 22.91 18.13
C THR A 169 6.61 22.64 17.38
N PHE A 170 6.54 22.00 16.21
CA PHE A 170 7.71 21.63 15.40
C PHE A 170 8.04 22.76 14.43
N VAL A 171 9.11 23.50 14.72
CA VAL A 171 9.46 24.74 14.02
C VAL A 171 10.81 24.61 13.34
N LYS A 172 10.91 25.12 12.11
CA LYS A 172 12.15 25.09 11.32
C LYS A 172 13.01 26.32 11.60
N GLN A 173 14.21 26.11 12.12
CA GLN A 173 15.20 27.15 12.42
C GLN A 173 16.60 26.65 12.05
N GLY A 174 17.35 27.44 11.26
CA GLY A 174 18.77 27.17 11.00
C GLY A 174 19.08 25.84 10.28
N GLY A 175 18.19 25.35 9.41
CA GLY A 175 18.38 24.08 8.69
C GLY A 175 17.94 22.83 9.47
N CYS A 176 17.57 22.99 10.73
CA CYS A 176 16.97 21.95 11.55
C CYS A 176 15.50 22.29 11.86
N THR A 177 14.69 21.26 12.08
CA THR A 177 13.33 21.39 12.58
C THR A 177 13.30 20.87 14.02
N THR A 178 12.91 21.72 14.97
CA THR A 178 12.98 21.44 16.40
C THR A 178 11.61 21.62 17.05
N CYS A 179 11.24 20.67 17.89
CA CYS A 179 10.04 20.70 18.70
C CYS A 179 10.29 21.53 19.94
N LEU A 180 9.79 22.77 19.92
CA LEU A 180 10.02 23.80 20.93
C LEU A 180 9.43 23.39 22.29
N PRO A 181 10.26 23.08 23.31
CA PRO A 181 9.80 22.66 24.63
C PRO A 181 9.04 23.77 25.38
N ASP A 182 9.41 25.02 25.13
CA ASP A 182 8.79 26.24 25.66
C ASP A 182 7.33 26.41 25.22
N LEU A 183 6.96 25.87 24.06
CA LEU A 183 5.57 25.79 23.59
C LEU A 183 4.86 24.49 24.03
N GLY A 184 5.48 23.74 24.94
CA GLY A 184 4.99 22.46 25.43
C GLY A 184 5.45 21.26 24.61
N GLY A 185 6.40 21.41 23.68
CA GLY A 185 6.99 20.33 22.89
C GLY A 185 7.89 19.37 23.69
N CYS A 186 8.45 18.35 23.02
CA CYS A 186 9.30 17.32 23.64
C CYS A 186 10.81 17.49 23.36
N GLY A 187 11.23 18.55 22.68
CA GLY A 187 12.66 18.79 22.38
C GLY A 187 13.23 17.97 21.22
N HIS A 188 12.42 17.16 20.53
CA HIS A 188 12.84 16.40 19.35
C HIS A 188 13.36 17.35 18.26
N SER A 189 14.53 17.07 17.68
CA SER A 189 15.09 17.86 16.58
C SER A 189 15.52 16.96 15.42
N LYS A 190 15.31 17.45 14.20
CA LYS A 190 15.70 16.79 12.95
C LYS A 190 16.43 17.80 12.06
N CYS A 191 17.71 17.58 11.82
CA CYS A 191 18.52 18.39 10.90
C CYS A 191 18.55 17.74 9.51
N SER A 192 18.57 18.55 8.45
CA SER A 192 18.86 18.11 7.08
C SER A 192 20.34 18.23 6.77
#